data_AF-A0A935VU39-F1
#
_entry.id   AF-A0A935VU39-F1
#
_cell.length_a   1.000
_cell.length_b   1.000
_cell.length_c   1.000
_cell.angle_alpha   90.00
_cell.angle_beta   90.00
_cell.angle_gamma   90.00
#
_symmetry.space_group_name_H-M   'P 1'
#
loop_
_entity.id
_entity.type
_entity.pdbx_description
1 polymer ?
#
loop_
_entity_poly.entity_id
_entity_poly.type
_entity_poly.pdbx_seq_one_letter_code
_entity_poly.pdbx_strand_id
1 'polypeptide(L)'
;MSLRKDQVEKDLQLLTHLLENYRETYLQNNPQQSNKRIKIQVTEAAAKQCIEFMKRKNLIANFKELIGKAGVTGEENNRIFLFVTATSYKMKDTLHALIQGSSGSGKTRLLKIISLLMPGEDTKRFTRVTENSFYNYGEYDLMNLFLCFEDIDGLEEKALLALRELQSNDILVSSTSQKQENGHIQSGERIVRGPIASLSCTTKGDYYEDNISRCFVIAVDESKEQTKK
;
A
#
# COMPACT_ATOMS: atom_id res chain seq x y z
N MET A 1 -2.17 -58.92 4.76
CA MET A 1 -2.90 -58.12 5.78
C MET A 1 -3.74 -57.10 5.04
N SER A 2 -5.06 -57.31 4.97
CA SER A 2 -5.97 -56.34 4.35
C SER A 2 -6.29 -55.23 5.35
N LEU A 3 -5.86 -54.00 5.06
CA LEU A 3 -6.22 -52.85 5.88
C LEU A 3 -7.73 -52.61 5.74
N ARG A 4 -8.44 -52.59 6.87
CA ARG A 4 -9.87 -52.28 6.91
C ARG A 4 -10.07 -50.81 6.55
N LYS A 5 -10.80 -50.56 5.47
CA LYS A 5 -11.10 -49.21 4.95
C LYS A 5 -11.62 -48.27 6.04
N ASP A 6 -12.54 -48.77 6.88
CA ASP A 6 -13.16 -48.00 7.96
C ASP A 6 -12.15 -47.58 9.04
N GLN A 7 -11.10 -48.38 9.25
CA GLN A 7 -10.04 -48.04 10.19
C GLN A 7 -9.14 -46.94 9.63
N VAL A 8 -8.78 -47.06 8.35
CA VAL A 8 -7.98 -46.04 7.65
C VAL A 8 -8.71 -44.70 7.60
N GLU A 9 -10.03 -44.71 7.38
CA GLU A 9 -10.84 -43.50 7.37
C GLU A 9 -10.88 -42.81 8.74
N LYS A 10 -11.06 -43.58 9.82
CA LYS A 10 -11.00 -43.05 11.20
C LYS A 10 -9.63 -42.48 11.54
N ASP A 11 -8.56 -43.18 11.16
CA ASP A 11 -7.20 -42.73 11.42
C ASP A 11 -6.90 -41.43 10.64
N LEU A 12 -7.42 -41.28 9.41
CA LEU A 12 -7.28 -40.05 8.60
C LEU A 12 -8.08 -38.88 9.18
N GLN A 13 -9.28 -39.12 9.69
CA GLN A 13 -10.09 -38.12 10.39
C GLN A 13 -9.39 -37.65 11.68
N LEU A 14 -8.83 -38.59 12.44
CA LEU A 14 -8.06 -38.29 13.63
C LEU A 14 -6.81 -37.46 13.30
N LEU A 15 -6.07 -37.83 12.25
CA LEU A 15 -4.91 -37.07 11.81
C LEU A 15 -5.28 -35.64 11.37
N THR A 16 -6.38 -35.49 10.62
CA THR A 16 -6.90 -34.17 10.21
C THR A 16 -7.18 -33.30 11.44
N HIS A 17 -7.88 -33.84 12.43
CA HIS A 17 -8.18 -33.12 13.66
C HIS A 17 -6.92 -32.74 14.44
N LEU A 18 -5.95 -33.64 14.55
CA LEU A 18 -4.67 -33.37 15.22
C LEU A 18 -3.86 -32.28 14.50
N LEU A 19 -3.89 -32.26 13.16
CA LEU A 19 -3.22 -31.24 12.36
C LEU A 19 -3.90 -29.87 12.46
N GLU A 20 -5.23 -29.83 12.52
CA GLU A 20 -6.00 -28.60 12.75
C GLU A 20 -5.69 -28.02 14.13
N ASN A 21 -5.74 -28.84 15.18
CA ASN A 21 -5.40 -28.42 16.54
C ASN A 21 -3.94 -27.93 16.62
N TYR A 22 -3.00 -28.63 15.98
CA TYR A 22 -1.60 -28.21 15.90
C TYR A 22 -1.45 -26.87 15.18
N ARG A 23 -2.15 -26.68 14.04
CA ARG A 23 -2.13 -25.43 13.29
C ARG A 23 -2.72 -24.27 14.09
N GLU A 24 -3.84 -24.46 14.77
CA GLU A 24 -4.45 -23.43 15.64
C GLU A 24 -3.52 -23.06 16.79
N THR A 25 -2.98 -24.05 17.48
CA THR A 25 -2.00 -23.87 18.57
C THR A 25 -0.75 -23.15 18.06
N TYR A 26 -0.27 -23.49 16.86
CA TYR A 26 0.88 -22.85 16.24
C TYR A 26 0.61 -21.37 15.90
N LEU A 27 -0.58 -21.05 15.38
CA LEU A 27 -0.99 -19.69 15.06
C LEU A 27 -1.22 -18.83 16.31
N GLN A 28 -1.81 -19.40 17.37
CA GLN A 28 -2.02 -18.73 18.66
C GLN A 28 -0.71 -18.47 19.41
N ASN A 29 0.25 -19.42 19.35
CA ASN A 29 1.55 -19.28 20.00
C ASN A 29 2.59 -18.52 19.17
N ASN A 30 2.36 -18.31 17.88
CA ASN A 30 3.21 -17.51 16.99
C ASN A 30 2.44 -16.38 16.28
N PRO A 31 1.73 -15.48 17.00
CA PRO A 31 1.01 -14.36 16.39
C PRO A 31 1.95 -13.39 15.65
N GLN A 32 3.26 -13.47 15.91
CA GLN A 32 4.31 -12.65 15.28
C GLN A 32 4.83 -13.19 13.93
N GLN A 33 4.41 -14.37 13.47
CA GLN A 33 4.87 -14.88 12.17
C GLN A 33 4.10 -14.31 10.97
N SER A 34 2.99 -13.61 11.18
CA SER A 34 2.20 -13.08 10.06
C SER A 34 2.71 -11.78 9.46
N ASN A 35 3.62 -11.01 10.09
CA ASN A 35 4.20 -9.79 9.50
C ASN A 35 5.49 -9.33 10.18
N LYS A 36 6.57 -10.14 10.18
CA LYS A 36 7.90 -9.56 10.40
C LYS A 36 8.27 -8.75 9.16
N ARG A 37 7.94 -7.45 9.16
CA ARG A 37 8.49 -6.50 8.18
C ARG A 37 10.00 -6.69 8.17
N ILE A 38 10.54 -7.10 7.03
CA ILE A 38 11.98 -7.26 6.84
C ILE A 38 12.58 -5.87 6.98
N LYS A 39 13.15 -5.56 8.15
CA LYS A 39 13.86 -4.31 8.35
C LYS A 39 15.17 -4.41 7.59
N ILE A 40 15.27 -3.72 6.46
CA ILE A 40 16.53 -3.58 5.75
C ILE A 40 17.48 -2.79 6.65
N GLN A 41 18.61 -3.41 7.02
CA GLN A 41 19.67 -2.72 7.74
C GLN A 41 20.52 -1.95 6.73
N VAL A 42 20.48 -0.62 6.82
CA VAL A 42 21.40 0.25 6.08
C VAL A 42 22.75 0.23 6.80
N THR A 43 23.82 -0.05 6.08
CA THR A 43 25.17 -0.03 6.66
C THR A 43 25.55 1.38 7.09
N GLU A 44 26.41 1.52 8.10
CA GLU A 44 26.84 2.83 8.58
C GLU A 44 27.50 3.67 7.47
N ALA A 45 28.28 3.02 6.59
CA ALA A 45 28.88 3.66 5.44
C ALA A 45 27.83 4.21 4.45
N ALA A 46 26.80 3.43 4.13
CA ALA A 46 25.72 3.89 3.26
C ALA A 46 24.91 5.02 3.93
N ALA A 47 24.61 4.89 5.22
CA ALA A 47 23.93 5.92 5.99
C ALA A 47 24.70 7.25 5.98
N LYS A 48 26.03 7.20 6.17
CA LYS A 48 26.90 8.38 6.10
C LYS A 48 26.85 9.05 4.73
N GLN A 49 26.94 8.28 3.64
CA GLN A 49 26.83 8.80 2.27
C GLN A 49 25.47 9.46 2.01
N CYS A 50 24.37 8.84 2.48
CA CYS A 50 23.03 9.41 2.38
C CYS A 50 22.94 10.74 3.14
N ILE A 51 23.44 10.80 4.39
CA ILE A 51 23.42 12.02 5.20
C ILE A 51 24.26 13.13 4.56
N GLU A 52 25.44 12.81 4.02
CA GLU A 52 26.28 13.77 3.29
C GLU A 52 25.56 14.32 2.04
N PHE A 53 24.86 13.45 1.30
CA PHE A 53 24.04 13.89 0.17
C PHE A 53 22.92 14.84 0.61
N MET A 54 22.20 14.51 1.70
CA MET A 54 21.11 15.32 2.24
C MET A 54 21.56 16.71 2.75
N LYS A 55 22.86 16.89 3.05
CA LYS A 55 23.44 18.17 3.48
C LYS A 55 23.90 19.07 2.33
N ARG A 56 23.86 18.59 1.08
CA ARG A 56 24.30 19.39 -0.08
C ARG A 56 23.38 20.59 -0.30
N LYS A 57 23.96 21.70 -0.76
CA LYS A 57 23.18 22.86 -1.25
C LYS A 57 22.31 22.44 -2.44
N ASN A 58 21.19 23.14 -2.64
CA ASN A 58 20.25 22.90 -3.74
C ASN A 58 19.70 21.46 -3.81
N LEU A 59 19.44 20.85 -2.64
CA LEU A 59 19.00 19.46 -2.53
C LEU A 59 17.81 19.11 -3.44
N ILE A 60 16.82 20.00 -3.52
CA ILE A 60 15.65 19.84 -4.40
C ILE A 60 16.05 19.75 -5.88
N ALA A 61 16.98 20.57 -6.34
CA ALA A 61 17.47 20.51 -7.72
C ALA A 61 18.23 19.21 -7.98
N ASN A 62 19.05 18.76 -7.02
CA ASN A 62 19.76 17.48 -7.12
C ASN A 62 18.78 16.30 -7.22
N PHE A 63 17.71 16.28 -6.41
CA PHE A 63 16.68 15.25 -6.52
C PHE A 63 15.94 15.32 -7.85
N LYS A 64 15.56 16.51 -8.33
CA LYS A 64 14.97 16.67 -9.65
C LYS A 64 15.83 15.99 -10.71
N GLU A 65 17.13 16.28 -10.75
CA GLU A 65 18.05 15.68 -11.73
C GLU A 65 18.13 14.15 -11.60
N LEU A 66 18.31 13.63 -10.39
CA LEU A 66 18.44 12.19 -10.14
C LEU A 66 17.16 11.41 -10.49
N ILE A 67 15.99 11.94 -10.11
CA ILE A 67 14.69 11.34 -10.48
C ILE A 67 14.52 11.37 -11.99
N GLY A 68 14.98 12.43 -12.66
CA GLY A 68 15.02 12.49 -14.12
C GLY A 68 15.82 11.35 -14.75
N LYS A 69 17.03 11.11 -14.23
CA LYS A 69 17.91 10.01 -14.67
C LYS A 69 17.32 8.62 -14.39
N ALA A 70 16.43 8.49 -13.41
CA ALA A 70 15.72 7.24 -13.12
C ALA A 70 14.63 6.90 -14.16
N GLY A 71 14.37 7.77 -15.14
CA GLY A 71 13.51 7.47 -16.28
C GLY A 71 12.22 8.29 -16.35
N VAL A 72 12.14 9.43 -15.66
CA VAL A 72 11.08 10.45 -15.80
C VAL A 72 11.64 11.67 -16.51
N THR A 73 11.62 11.64 -17.85
CA THR A 73 12.01 12.78 -18.69
C THR A 73 10.99 13.92 -18.53
N GLY A 74 11.46 15.15 -18.33
CA GLY A 74 10.58 16.29 -18.05
C GLY A 74 9.84 16.16 -16.70
N GLU A 75 8.58 16.60 -16.65
CA GLU A 75 7.74 16.54 -15.44
C GLU A 75 8.43 17.10 -14.19
N GLU A 76 9.29 18.11 -14.33
CA GLU A 76 10.31 18.37 -13.29
C GLU A 76 9.71 18.80 -11.95
N ASN A 77 8.62 19.55 -11.98
CA ASN A 77 7.90 19.96 -10.78
C ASN A 77 7.02 18.81 -10.25
N ASN A 78 6.34 18.08 -11.14
CA ASN A 78 5.47 16.98 -10.77
C ASN A 78 6.27 15.82 -10.13
N ARG A 79 7.40 15.43 -10.71
CA ARG A 79 8.22 14.32 -10.21
C ARG A 79 8.80 14.60 -8.81
N ILE A 80 9.23 15.84 -8.54
CA ILE A 80 9.74 16.17 -7.20
C ILE A 80 8.60 16.29 -6.18
N PHE A 81 7.47 16.86 -6.58
CA PHE A 81 6.32 16.99 -5.70
C PHE A 81 5.80 15.61 -5.30
N LEU A 82 5.63 14.71 -6.27
CA LEU A 82 5.23 13.33 -6.02
C LEU A 82 6.25 12.56 -5.16
N PHE A 83 7.54 12.80 -5.35
CA PHE A 83 8.58 12.22 -4.50
C PHE A 83 8.42 12.69 -3.04
N VAL A 84 8.22 13.99 -2.81
CA VAL A 84 7.99 14.53 -1.46
C VAL A 84 6.71 13.94 -0.85
N THR A 85 5.62 13.88 -1.62
CA THR A 85 4.38 13.22 -1.20
C THR A 85 4.62 11.78 -0.79
N ALA A 86 5.36 11.01 -1.58
CA ALA A 86 5.69 9.62 -1.26
C ALA A 86 6.51 9.50 0.03
N THR A 87 7.52 10.36 0.25
CA THR A 87 8.35 10.33 1.46
C THR A 87 7.61 10.66 2.75
N SER A 88 6.41 11.26 2.66
CA SER A 88 5.60 11.60 3.83
C SER A 88 5.08 10.38 4.59
N TYR A 89 5.17 9.16 4.05
CA TYR A 89 4.60 7.94 4.63
C TYR A 89 5.10 7.57 6.05
N LYS A 90 6.18 8.20 6.54
CA LYS A 90 6.67 8.07 7.94
C LYS A 90 6.41 9.32 8.79
N MET A 91 5.74 10.32 8.26
CA MET A 91 5.36 11.54 8.96
C MET A 91 4.06 11.31 9.72
N LYS A 92 3.81 12.16 10.72
CA LYS A 92 2.55 12.14 11.46
C LYS A 92 1.36 12.51 10.56
N ASP A 93 1.54 13.57 9.78
CA ASP A 93 0.57 14.03 8.78
C ASP A 93 1.09 13.64 7.40
N THR A 94 0.49 12.58 6.84
CA THR A 94 0.86 12.02 5.53
C THR A 94 0.22 12.80 4.40
N LEU A 95 0.81 12.70 3.21
CA LEU A 95 0.36 13.38 2.01
C LEU A 95 -0.17 12.37 0.98
N HIS A 96 -1.17 12.81 0.22
CA HIS A 96 -1.79 12.03 -0.83
C HIS A 96 -1.82 12.84 -2.13
N ALA A 97 -1.58 12.20 -3.27
CA ALA A 97 -1.74 12.88 -4.55
C ALA A 97 -2.42 12.01 -5.60
N LEU A 98 -3.18 12.69 -6.45
CA LEU A 98 -3.91 12.14 -7.57
C LEU A 98 -3.30 12.66 -8.87
N ILE A 99 -2.71 11.77 -9.66
CA ILE A 99 -2.10 12.06 -10.94
C ILE A 99 -3.16 11.92 -12.02
N GLN A 100 -3.49 13.02 -12.69
CA GLN A 100 -4.51 13.11 -13.73
C GLN A 100 -3.88 13.32 -15.11
N GLY A 101 -4.55 12.79 -16.13
CA GLY A 101 -4.16 12.92 -17.53
C GLY A 101 -4.89 11.91 -18.41
N SER A 102 -4.76 12.04 -19.73
CA SER A 102 -5.36 11.15 -20.72
C SER A 102 -4.72 9.76 -20.75
N SER A 103 -5.41 8.75 -21.27
CA SER A 103 -4.82 7.42 -21.42
C SER A 103 -3.54 7.50 -22.27
N GLY A 104 -2.46 6.87 -21.82
CA GLY A 104 -1.16 6.92 -22.48
C GLY A 104 -0.30 8.16 -22.17
N SER A 105 -0.77 9.13 -21.37
CA SER A 105 -0.01 10.34 -21.05
C SER A 105 1.24 10.13 -20.17
N GLY A 106 1.47 8.92 -19.66
CA GLY A 106 2.64 8.61 -18.84
C GLY A 106 2.42 8.66 -17.32
N LYS A 107 1.18 8.92 -16.84
CA LYS A 107 0.82 8.89 -15.40
C LYS A 107 1.35 7.66 -14.66
N THR A 108 1.04 6.47 -15.17
CA THR A 108 1.41 5.20 -14.54
C THR A 108 2.93 5.01 -14.51
N ARG A 109 3.64 5.52 -15.53
CA ARG A 109 5.12 5.53 -15.53
C ARG A 109 5.66 6.46 -14.44
N LEU A 110 5.09 7.66 -14.30
CA LEU A 110 5.46 8.62 -13.26
C LEU A 110 5.26 8.00 -11.86
N LEU A 111 4.06 7.48 -11.58
CA LEU A 111 3.75 6.75 -10.33
C LEU A 111 4.73 5.59 -10.10
N LYS A 112 4.98 4.77 -11.12
CA LYS A 112 5.87 3.61 -11.03
C LYS A 112 7.29 4.01 -10.67
N ILE A 113 7.87 5.02 -11.31
CA ILE A 113 9.24 5.44 -10.99
C ILE A 113 9.30 5.97 -9.55
N ILE A 114 8.36 6.83 -9.14
CA ILE A 114 8.35 7.35 -7.76
C ILE A 114 8.23 6.21 -6.74
N SER A 115 7.37 5.21 -7.00
CA SER A 115 7.24 4.05 -6.13
C SER A 115 8.51 3.22 -5.99
N LEU A 116 9.34 3.15 -7.03
CA LEU A 116 10.61 2.41 -7.02
C LEU A 116 11.71 3.13 -6.24
N LEU A 117 11.54 4.43 -5.95
CA LEU A 117 12.46 5.20 -5.13
C LEU A 117 12.18 5.03 -3.63
N MET A 118 11.02 4.49 -3.26
CA MET A 118 10.66 4.20 -1.88
C MET A 118 11.12 2.78 -1.47
N PRO A 119 11.35 2.52 -0.18
CA PRO A 119 11.68 1.17 0.30
C PRO A 119 10.59 0.17 -0.09
N GLY A 120 10.98 -0.95 -0.70
CA GLY A 120 10.05 -1.93 -1.24
C GLY A 120 9.21 -2.63 -0.17
N GLU A 121 9.77 -2.78 1.03
CA GLU A 121 9.08 -3.32 2.20
C GLU A 121 7.98 -2.41 2.74
N ASP A 122 8.11 -1.10 2.52
CA ASP A 122 7.19 -0.07 2.98
C ASP A 122 6.25 0.42 1.84
N THR A 123 6.32 -0.18 0.65
CA THR A 123 5.55 0.25 -0.54
C THR A 123 4.65 -0.87 -1.06
N LYS A 124 3.35 -0.59 -1.25
CA LYS A 124 2.40 -1.52 -1.90
C LYS A 124 1.84 -0.87 -3.16
N ARG A 125 1.88 -1.58 -4.29
CA ARG A 125 1.28 -1.13 -5.55
C ARG A 125 0.12 -2.03 -5.94
N PHE A 126 -1.00 -1.41 -6.28
CA PHE A 126 -2.23 -2.07 -6.64
C PHE A 126 -2.63 -1.69 -8.06
N THR A 127 -2.87 -2.71 -8.87
CA THR A 127 -3.56 -2.59 -10.16
C THR A 127 -5.06 -2.81 -10.01
N ARG A 128 -5.47 -3.52 -8.95
CA ARG A 128 -6.85 -3.79 -8.58
C ARG A 128 -6.97 -4.02 -7.07
N VAL A 129 -8.09 -3.62 -6.49
CA VAL A 129 -8.45 -3.88 -5.09
C VAL A 129 -9.91 -4.34 -5.05
N THR A 130 -10.19 -5.43 -4.32
CA THR A 130 -11.58 -5.89 -4.13
C THR A 130 -12.26 -5.13 -3.00
N GLU A 131 -13.59 -5.07 -3.03
CA GLU A 131 -14.47 -4.28 -2.14
C GLU A 131 -14.04 -4.27 -0.67
N ASN A 132 -13.71 -5.44 -0.12
CA ASN A 132 -13.41 -5.60 1.31
C ASN A 132 -11.91 -5.80 1.63
N SER A 133 -11.02 -5.66 0.64
CA SER A 133 -9.59 -5.92 0.81
C SER A 133 -8.96 -5.12 1.96
N PHE A 134 -9.30 -3.84 2.08
CA PHE A 134 -8.71 -2.98 3.12
C PHE A 134 -9.11 -3.40 4.53
N TYR A 135 -10.35 -3.82 4.72
CA TYR A 135 -10.83 -4.31 6.02
C TYR A 135 -10.19 -5.63 6.42
N ASN A 136 -9.67 -6.43 5.47
CA ASN A 136 -9.07 -7.73 5.73
C ASN A 136 -7.60 -7.67 6.18
N TYR A 137 -6.97 -6.49 6.17
CA TYR A 137 -5.63 -6.30 6.75
C TYR A 137 -5.67 -6.48 8.27
N GLY A 138 -4.54 -6.86 8.87
CA GLY A 138 -4.32 -6.79 10.31
C GLY A 138 -4.23 -5.34 10.80
N GLU A 139 -4.39 -5.14 12.11
CA GLU A 139 -4.55 -3.81 12.71
C GLU A 139 -3.42 -2.83 12.35
N TYR A 140 -2.18 -3.30 12.26
CA TYR A 140 -1.01 -2.45 11.98
C TYR A 140 -0.38 -2.71 10.62
N ASP A 141 -1.04 -3.50 9.76
CA ASP A 141 -0.42 -3.95 8.52
C ASP A 141 -0.19 -2.79 7.54
N LEU A 142 -1.09 -1.79 7.54
CA LEU A 142 -1.01 -0.62 6.67
C LEU A 142 -0.24 0.56 7.29
N MET A 143 0.03 0.53 8.59
CA MET A 143 0.66 1.64 9.29
C MET A 143 2.03 2.00 8.70
N ASN A 144 2.26 3.27 8.37
CA ASN A 144 3.47 3.76 7.72
C ASN A 144 3.80 3.00 6.42
N LEU A 145 2.78 2.75 5.59
CA LEU A 145 2.98 2.26 4.23
C LEU A 145 2.67 3.33 3.20
N PHE A 146 3.41 3.27 2.10
CA PHE A 146 3.13 4.03 0.90
C PHE A 146 2.31 3.18 -0.08
N LEU A 147 1.06 3.58 -0.33
CA LEU A 147 0.14 2.86 -1.20
C LEU A 147 0.08 3.52 -2.58
N CYS A 148 0.26 2.75 -3.65
CA CYS A 148 0.14 3.25 -5.01
C CYS A 148 -1.01 2.55 -5.75
N PHE A 149 -1.86 3.33 -6.43
CA PHE A 149 -2.96 2.83 -7.24
C PHE A 149 -2.75 3.21 -8.70
N GLU A 150 -2.46 2.22 -9.54
CA GLU A 150 -2.14 2.48 -10.96
C GLU A 150 -3.32 3.02 -11.77
N ASP A 151 -4.53 2.70 -11.33
CA ASP A 151 -5.79 3.26 -11.83
C ASP A 151 -6.83 3.24 -10.70
N ILE A 152 -7.15 4.42 -10.16
CA ILE A 152 -8.17 4.56 -9.12
C ILE A 152 -9.59 4.40 -9.68
N ASP A 153 -9.78 4.59 -10.99
CA ASP A 153 -11.09 4.49 -11.65
C ASP A 153 -11.56 3.04 -11.76
N GLY A 154 -10.63 2.09 -11.68
CA GLY A 154 -10.91 0.65 -11.69
C GLY A 154 -11.18 0.05 -10.30
N LEU A 155 -11.12 0.85 -9.23
CA LEU A 155 -11.43 0.37 -7.88
C LEU A 155 -12.93 0.33 -7.65
N GLU A 156 -13.38 -0.69 -6.91
CA GLU A 156 -14.78 -0.81 -6.49
C GLU A 156 -15.11 0.27 -5.43
N GLU A 157 -16.34 0.81 -5.42
CA GLU A 157 -16.70 1.98 -4.60
C GLU A 157 -16.43 1.77 -3.10
N LYS A 158 -16.68 0.57 -2.56
CA LYS A 158 -16.37 0.29 -1.14
C LYS A 158 -14.88 0.34 -0.83
N ALA A 159 -14.03 -0.05 -1.78
CA ALA A 159 -12.59 0.07 -1.63
C ALA A 159 -12.16 1.54 -1.69
N LEU A 160 -12.78 2.36 -2.55
CA LEU A 160 -12.57 3.81 -2.58
C LEU A 160 -12.98 4.48 -1.27
N LEU A 161 -14.14 4.11 -0.71
CA LEU A 161 -14.59 4.61 0.59
C LEU A 161 -13.61 4.26 1.71
N ALA A 162 -13.14 3.01 1.77
CA ALA A 162 -12.13 2.61 2.74
C ALA A 162 -10.80 3.37 2.55
N LEU A 163 -10.38 3.62 1.31
CA LEU A 163 -9.21 4.46 1.05
C LEU A 163 -9.42 5.90 1.56
N ARG A 164 -10.58 6.50 1.28
CA ARG A 164 -10.92 7.86 1.74
C ARG A 164 -10.89 7.96 3.27
N GLU A 165 -11.44 6.98 3.97
CA GLU A 165 -11.41 6.92 5.43
C GLU A 165 -9.98 6.81 5.97
N LEU A 166 -9.13 5.98 5.36
CA LEU A 166 -7.71 5.91 5.72
C LEU A 166 -6.98 7.24 5.47
N GLN A 167 -7.27 7.94 4.38
CA GLN A 167 -6.67 9.24 4.05
C GLN A 167 -7.11 10.36 5.01
N SER A 168 -8.34 10.29 5.55
CA SER A 168 -8.90 11.35 6.40
C SER A 168 -8.71 11.09 7.89
N ASN A 169 -8.78 9.83 8.31
CA ASN A 169 -8.91 9.46 9.72
C ASN A 169 -7.82 8.48 10.19
N ASP A 170 -6.94 8.01 9.31
CA ASP A 170 -5.90 7.02 9.59
C ASP A 170 -6.42 5.72 10.20
N ILE A 171 -7.71 5.43 10.10
CA ILE A 171 -8.30 4.24 10.73
C ILE A 171 -9.54 3.76 9.97
N LEU A 172 -9.67 2.43 9.90
CA LEU A 172 -10.89 1.74 9.52
C LEU A 172 -11.37 0.94 10.72
N VAL A 173 -12.64 1.08 11.05
CA VAL A 173 -13.31 0.27 12.06
C VAL A 173 -14.54 -0.34 11.43
N SER A 174 -14.64 -1.67 11.43
CA SER A 174 -15.80 -2.39 10.91
C SER A 174 -16.31 -3.41 11.91
N SER A 175 -17.63 -3.53 12.00
CA SER A 175 -18.28 -4.59 12.79
C SER A 175 -18.34 -5.87 11.96
N THR A 176 -17.94 -6.99 12.56
CA THR A 176 -17.84 -8.30 11.92
C THR A 176 -18.50 -9.35 12.81
N SER A 177 -19.13 -10.34 12.19
CA SER A 177 -19.65 -11.50 12.92
C SER A 177 -18.50 -12.47 13.19
N GLN A 178 -18.18 -12.71 14.45
CA GLN A 178 -17.20 -13.68 14.88
C GLN A 178 -17.91 -14.90 15.46
N LYS A 179 -17.55 -16.09 14.99
CA LYS A 179 -18.07 -17.34 15.51
C LYS A 179 -17.15 -17.80 16.65
N GLN A 180 -17.70 -17.88 17.86
CA GLN A 180 -16.99 -18.41 19.03
C GLN A 180 -16.88 -19.94 18.95
N GLU A 181 -15.96 -20.51 19.73
CA GLU A 181 -15.72 -21.97 19.81
C GLU A 181 -16.98 -22.76 20.21
N ASN A 182 -17.87 -22.15 20.99
CA ASN A 182 -19.17 -22.72 21.38
C ASN A 182 -20.23 -22.67 20.26
N GLY A 183 -19.90 -22.17 19.07
CA GLY A 183 -20.79 -22.05 17.93
C GLY A 183 -21.69 -20.81 17.94
N HIS A 184 -21.68 -20.00 18.99
CA HIS A 184 -22.43 -18.74 19.04
C HIS A 184 -21.75 -17.67 18.19
N ILE A 185 -22.56 -16.86 17.50
CA ILE A 185 -22.09 -15.73 16.71
C ILE A 185 -22.20 -14.48 17.58
N GLN A 186 -21.09 -13.76 17.75
CA GLN A 186 -21.06 -12.47 18.42
C GLN A 186 -20.53 -11.39 17.47
N SER A 187 -20.97 -10.15 17.65
CA SER A 187 -20.36 -9.00 16.99
C SER A 187 -18.97 -8.75 17.57
N GLY A 188 -17.95 -8.73 16.73
CA GLY A 188 -16.61 -8.27 17.05
C GLY A 188 -16.20 -7.13 16.14
N GLU A 189 -15.28 -6.30 16.59
CA GLU A 189 -14.75 -5.19 15.80
C GLU A 189 -13.46 -5.60 15.11
N ARG A 190 -13.28 -5.10 13.90
CA ARG A 190 -12.04 -5.18 13.15
C ARG A 190 -11.51 -3.78 12.93
N ILE A 191 -10.26 -3.58 13.36
CA ILE A 191 -9.57 -2.30 13.26
C ILE A 191 -8.41 -2.46 12.28
N VAL A 192 -8.22 -1.48 11.41
CA VAL A 192 -7.04 -1.33 10.55
C VAL A 192 -6.54 0.11 10.66
N ARG A 193 -5.25 0.29 10.95
CA ARG A 193 -4.65 1.60 11.22
C ARG A 193 -3.68 2.01 10.14
N GLY A 194 -3.73 3.29 9.81
CA GLY A 194 -2.67 4.07 9.20
C GLY A 194 -1.70 4.64 10.27
N PRO A 195 -1.00 5.73 9.96
CA PRO A 195 -1.17 6.56 8.77
C PRO A 195 -0.66 5.89 7.50
N ILE A 196 -1.19 6.29 6.34
CA ILE A 196 -0.71 5.88 5.02
C ILE A 196 -0.36 7.11 4.19
N ALA A 197 0.63 7.04 3.31
CA ALA A 197 0.71 7.98 2.19
C ALA A 197 0.19 7.30 0.93
N SER A 198 -0.33 8.07 -0.03
CA SER A 198 -0.82 7.45 -1.27
C SER A 198 -0.58 8.24 -2.54
N LEU A 199 -0.25 7.53 -3.62
CA LEU A 199 -0.31 8.04 -4.99
C LEU A 199 -1.31 7.25 -5.81
N SER A 200 -2.15 7.95 -6.56
CA SER A 200 -3.17 7.34 -7.40
C SER A 200 -3.14 7.95 -8.79
N CYS A 201 -3.44 7.19 -9.83
CA CYS A 201 -3.67 7.73 -11.17
C CYS A 201 -5.16 7.71 -11.51
N THR A 202 -5.63 8.70 -12.27
CA THR A 202 -6.99 8.73 -12.82
C THR A 202 -6.98 9.25 -14.25
N THR A 203 -7.99 8.84 -15.01
CA THR A 203 -8.35 9.42 -16.31
C THR A 203 -9.52 10.40 -16.22
N LYS A 204 -10.19 10.49 -15.06
CA LYS A 204 -11.44 11.21 -14.84
C LYS A 204 -11.29 12.36 -13.85
N GLY A 205 -10.52 13.37 -14.22
CA GLY A 205 -10.22 14.53 -13.36
C GLY A 205 -11.41 15.24 -12.72
N ASP A 206 -12.50 15.38 -13.46
CA ASP A 206 -13.65 16.19 -13.06
C ASP A 206 -14.70 15.40 -12.24
N TYR A 207 -14.49 14.09 -12.02
CA TYR A 207 -15.53 13.19 -11.48
C TYR A 207 -15.38 12.79 -10.01
N TYR A 208 -14.39 13.33 -9.29
CA TYR A 208 -14.17 12.97 -7.88
C TYR A 208 -14.08 14.19 -6.95
N GLU A 209 -15.19 14.92 -6.79
CA GLU A 209 -15.27 16.00 -5.78
C GLU A 209 -14.80 15.53 -4.39
N ASP A 210 -15.17 14.30 -3.99
CA ASP A 210 -14.81 13.75 -2.69
C ASP A 210 -13.32 13.40 -2.56
N ASN A 211 -12.62 13.03 -3.64
CA ASN A 211 -11.18 12.70 -3.55
C ASN A 211 -10.30 13.96 -3.67
N ILE A 212 -10.76 14.99 -4.39
CA ILE A 212 -10.02 16.23 -4.62
C ILE A 212 -9.72 16.96 -3.30
N SER A 213 -10.63 16.91 -2.33
CA SER A 213 -10.40 17.52 -1.01
C SER A 213 -9.34 16.82 -0.15
N ARG A 214 -8.99 15.57 -0.48
CA ARG A 214 -8.09 14.71 0.30
C ARG A 214 -6.71 14.53 -0.34
N CYS A 215 -6.58 14.90 -1.62
CA CYS A 215 -5.38 14.67 -2.43
C CYS A 215 -4.95 15.94 -3.15
N PHE A 216 -3.64 16.12 -3.29
CA PHE A 216 -3.11 17.07 -4.28
C PHE A 216 -3.36 16.53 -5.68
N VAL A 217 -4.13 17.26 -6.49
CA VAL A 217 -4.37 16.90 -7.89
C VAL A 217 -3.23 17.45 -8.74
N ILE A 218 -2.61 16.56 -9.52
CA ILE A 218 -1.47 16.89 -10.38
C ILE A 218 -1.80 16.45 -11.80
N ALA A 219 -1.86 17.40 -12.72
CA ALA A 219 -1.99 17.11 -14.14
C ALA A 219 -0.62 16.81 -14.75
N VAL A 220 -0.54 15.73 -15.51
CA VAL A 220 0.63 15.42 -16.35
C VAL A 220 0.74 16.43 -17.49
N ASP A 221 1.97 16.80 -17.86
CA ASP A 221 2.25 17.67 -18.99
C ASP A 221 2.10 16.89 -20.31
N GLU A 222 0.99 17.14 -21.00
CA GLU A 222 0.68 16.51 -22.29
C GLU A 222 1.06 17.42 -23.48
N SER A 223 1.88 18.45 -23.25
CA SER A 223 2.34 19.35 -24.30
C SER A 223 3.17 18.62 -25.37
N LYS A 224 3.20 19.20 -26.57
CA LYS A 224 4.01 18.70 -27.69
C LYS A 224 5.50 18.81 -27.36
N GLU A 225 5.89 19.83 -26.61
CA GLU A 225 7.25 20.07 -26.13
C GLU A 225 7.70 18.94 -25.22
N GLN A 226 6.84 18.47 -24.32
CA GLN A 226 7.13 17.35 -23.44
C GLN A 226 7.25 16.03 -24.20
N THR A 227 6.38 15.80 -25.19
CA THR A 227 6.42 14.58 -26.02
C THR A 227 7.70 14.45 -26.86
N LYS A 228 8.36 15.57 -27.17
CA LYS A 228 9.59 15.60 -27.99
C LYS A 228 10.89 15.37 -27.20
N LYS A 229 10.85 15.32 -25.87
CA LYS A 229 12.02 15.08 -25.01
C LYS A 229 12.30 13.60 -24.81
#